data_AF-A0A9P9FBY2-F1
#
_entry.id   AF-A0A9P9FBY2-F1
#
_cell.length_a   1.000
_cell.length_b   1.000
_cell.length_c   1.000
_cell.angle_alpha   90.00
_cell.angle_beta   90.00
_cell.angle_gamma   90.00
#
_symmetry.space_group_name_H-M   'P 1'
#
loop_
_entity.id
_entity.type
_entity.pdbx_description
1 polymer ?
#
loop_
_entity_poly.entity_id
_entity_poly.type
_entity_poly.pdbx_seq_one_letter_code
_entity_poly.pdbx_strand_id
1 'polypeptide(L)'
;MSLEYSPMVTAMIQSAMLGGIANVLAQLISAYRTGSEVTIDWVPVFQFLLFNLISTPPNYLWQDFLESTFPANPAPPHPKKSDDPPPPPKLSIRNTLIKLFLDQTVGATLNTLLFSNYVHALRFALHPVPRITSVFKAITYWTSPGTVDISRVNWDRVWAASLDEFWPILVAGWKLWPAVSLVNFSVIKTVQGRNLVGSLAGVVWGIYMSMISAQ
;
A
#
# COMPACT_ATOMS: atom_id res chain seq x y z
N MET A 1 8.91 -30.27 7.47
CA MET A 1 9.00 -28.99 8.21
C MET A 1 8.40 -27.93 7.30
N SER A 2 7.08 -27.75 7.35
CA SER A 2 6.42 -26.66 6.63
C SER A 2 6.83 -25.36 7.29
N LEU A 3 7.55 -24.51 6.57
CA LEU A 3 7.76 -23.12 6.97
C LEU A 3 6.39 -22.43 6.87
N GLU A 4 5.54 -22.60 7.87
CA GLU A 4 4.34 -21.77 8.01
C GLU A 4 4.81 -20.37 8.40
N TYR A 5 5.08 -19.55 7.38
CA TYR A 5 5.37 -18.14 7.56
C TYR A 5 4.22 -17.47 8.31
N SER A 6 4.57 -16.55 9.23
CA SER A 6 3.58 -15.72 9.92
C SER A 6 2.62 -15.08 8.90
N PRO A 7 1.30 -14.98 9.18
CA PRO A 7 0.32 -14.36 8.28
C PRO A 7 0.75 -13.00 7.73
N MET A 8 1.49 -12.22 8.51
CA MET A 8 2.08 -10.94 8.11
C MET A 8 3.14 -11.08 7.01
N VAL A 9 4.04 -12.07 7.09
CA VAL A 9 5.08 -12.30 6.08
C VAL A 9 4.46 -12.75 4.76
N THR A 10 3.46 -13.63 4.84
CA THR A 10 2.69 -14.06 3.67
C THR A 10 1.99 -12.87 3.00
N ALA A 11 1.34 -12.01 3.79
CA ALA A 11 0.72 -10.77 3.31
C ALA A 11 1.72 -9.84 2.63
N MET A 12 2.91 -9.68 3.21
CA MET A 12 3.99 -8.84 2.70
C MET A 12 4.50 -9.33 1.34
N ILE A 13 4.79 -10.63 1.20
CA ILE A 13 5.25 -11.23 -0.07
C ILE A 13 4.17 -11.13 -1.14
N GLN A 14 2.91 -11.44 -0.79
CA GLN A 14 1.79 -11.34 -1.73
C GLN A 14 1.59 -9.91 -2.23
N SER A 15 1.61 -8.93 -1.33
CA SER A 15 1.42 -7.51 -1.68
C SER A 15 2.57 -6.98 -2.54
N ALA A 16 3.81 -7.41 -2.26
CA ALA A 16 4.95 -7.08 -3.10
C ALA A 16 4.77 -7.63 -4.53
N MET A 17 4.47 -8.92 -4.68
CA MET A 17 4.26 -9.51 -6.01
C MET A 17 3.11 -8.85 -6.78
N LEU A 18 1.97 -8.63 -6.12
CA LEU A 18 0.81 -7.95 -6.71
C LEU A 18 1.15 -6.52 -7.12
N GLY A 19 1.85 -5.78 -6.26
CA GLY A 19 2.32 -4.42 -6.56
C GLY A 19 3.24 -4.36 -7.77
N GLY A 20 4.16 -5.32 -7.90
CA GLY A 20 5.05 -5.44 -9.07
C GLY A 20 4.28 -5.69 -10.37
N ILE A 21 3.37 -6.67 -10.37
CA ILE A 21 2.51 -6.98 -11.53
C ILE A 21 1.66 -5.77 -11.92
N ALA A 22 1.08 -5.11 -10.94
CA ALA A 22 0.18 -4.00 -11.18
C ALA A 22 0.94 -2.75 -11.65
N ASN A 23 2.19 -2.54 -11.24
CA ASN A 23 3.06 -1.51 -11.83
C ASN A 23 3.37 -1.81 -13.31
N VAL A 24 3.68 -3.06 -13.66
CA VAL A 24 3.86 -3.46 -15.06
C VAL A 24 2.60 -3.16 -15.88
N LEU A 25 1.42 -3.55 -15.39
CA LEU A 25 0.14 -3.26 -16.04
C LEU A 25 -0.10 -1.75 -16.21
N ALA A 26 0.24 -0.94 -15.20
CA ALA A 26 0.14 0.51 -15.27
C ALA A 26 0.99 1.09 -16.41
N GLN A 27 2.24 0.61 -16.56
CA GLN A 27 3.12 1.03 -17.65
C GLN A 27 2.57 0.60 -19.03
N LEU A 28 2.01 -0.61 -19.14
CA LEU A 28 1.37 -1.09 -20.37
C LEU A 28 0.15 -0.23 -20.77
N ILE A 29 -0.72 0.08 -19.80
CA ILE A 29 -1.91 0.93 -20.02
C ILE A 29 -1.46 2.34 -20.42
N SER A 30 -0.42 2.87 -19.77
CA SER A 30 0.12 4.19 -20.11
C SER A 30 0.65 4.21 -21.54
N ALA A 31 1.46 3.22 -21.94
CA ALA A 31 1.98 3.11 -23.30
C ALA A 31 0.87 3.00 -24.36
N TYR A 32 -0.19 2.23 -24.05
CA TYR A 32 -1.37 2.12 -24.90
C TYR A 32 -2.10 3.46 -25.08
N ARG A 33 -2.27 4.24 -23.99
CA ARG A 33 -2.94 5.55 -24.04
C ARG A 33 -2.11 6.62 -24.76
N THR A 34 -0.78 6.58 -24.64
CA THR A 34 0.11 7.58 -25.24
C THR A 34 0.62 7.19 -26.62
N GLY A 35 0.23 6.02 -27.14
CA GLY A 35 0.72 5.49 -28.42
C GLY A 35 2.24 5.27 -28.45
N SER A 36 2.86 5.09 -27.27
CA SER A 36 4.31 4.95 -27.13
C SER A 36 4.73 3.48 -27.25
N GLU A 37 6.02 3.23 -27.53
CA GLU A 37 6.56 1.87 -27.55
C GLU A 37 6.37 1.19 -26.19
N VAL A 38 5.86 -0.05 -26.23
CA VAL A 38 5.63 -0.89 -25.05
C VAL A 38 6.99 -1.35 -24.51
N THR A 39 7.56 -0.54 -23.62
CA THR A 39 8.83 -0.82 -22.94
C THR A 39 8.63 -0.70 -21.44
N ILE A 40 8.90 -1.78 -20.71
CA ILE A 40 8.77 -1.83 -19.25
C ILE A 40 10.06 -1.26 -18.65
N ASP A 41 9.94 -0.20 -17.86
CA ASP A 41 11.01 0.23 -16.97
C ASP A 41 10.94 -0.57 -15.67
N TRP A 42 11.99 -1.34 -15.42
CA TRP A 42 12.07 -2.20 -14.23
C TRP A 42 12.45 -1.43 -12.98
N VAL A 43 13.02 -0.23 -13.08
CA VAL A 43 13.41 0.55 -11.89
C VAL A 43 12.18 0.90 -11.05
N PRO A 44 11.10 1.49 -11.60
CA PRO A 44 9.84 1.70 -10.88
C PRO A 44 9.20 0.43 -10.33
N VAL A 45 9.33 -0.70 -11.04
CA VAL A 45 8.80 -2.00 -10.58
C VAL A 45 9.48 -2.41 -9.26
N PHE A 46 10.80 -2.32 -9.19
CA PHE A 46 11.57 -2.60 -7.96
C PHE A 46 11.30 -1.58 -6.85
N GLN A 47 11.11 -0.30 -7.17
CA GLN A 47 10.68 0.70 -6.18
C GLN A 47 9.31 0.31 -5.57
N PHE A 48 8.34 -0.06 -6.40
CA PHE A 48 7.03 -0.50 -5.91
C PHE A 48 7.11 -1.81 -5.10
N LEU A 49 7.99 -2.74 -5.48
CA LEU A 49 8.27 -3.94 -4.69
C LEU A 49 8.77 -3.56 -3.29
N LEU A 50 9.80 -2.72 -3.20
CA LEU A 50 10.35 -2.24 -1.93
C LEU A 50 9.32 -1.47 -1.11
N PHE A 51 8.52 -0.62 -1.74
CA PHE A 51 7.45 0.12 -1.08
C PHE A 51 6.47 -0.84 -0.42
N ASN A 52 5.99 -1.86 -1.13
CA ASN A 52 5.04 -2.82 -0.58
C ASN A 52 5.66 -3.67 0.55
N LEU A 53 6.94 -4.04 0.44
CA LEU A 53 7.63 -4.76 1.52
C LEU A 53 7.71 -3.92 2.80
N ILE A 54 7.92 -2.60 2.69
CA ILE A 54 8.07 -1.69 3.82
C ILE A 54 6.70 -1.22 4.37
N SER A 55 5.73 -0.97 3.48
CA SER A 55 4.43 -0.39 3.87
C SER A 55 3.43 -1.44 4.35
N THR A 56 3.55 -2.70 3.93
CA THR A 56 2.60 -3.76 4.31
C THR A 56 2.60 -4.05 5.82
N PRO A 57 3.75 -4.19 6.52
CA PRO A 57 3.74 -4.51 7.94
C PRO A 57 3.05 -3.43 8.81
N PRO A 58 3.37 -2.12 8.68
CA PRO A 58 2.65 -1.08 9.42
C PRO A 58 1.15 -1.05 9.10
N ASN A 59 0.77 -1.22 7.83
CA ASN A 59 -0.63 -1.28 7.43
C ASN A 59 -1.34 -2.50 8.04
N TYR A 60 -0.68 -3.66 8.08
CA TYR A 60 -1.21 -4.87 8.72
C TYR A 60 -1.46 -4.65 10.20
N LEU A 61 -0.48 -4.08 10.93
CA LEU A 61 -0.60 -3.81 12.35
C LEU A 61 -1.71 -2.79 12.66
N TRP A 62 -1.87 -1.76 11.82
CA TRP A 62 -2.97 -0.80 11.93
C TRP A 62 -4.33 -1.47 11.74
N GLN A 63 -4.47 -2.33 10.73
CA GLN A 63 -5.70 -3.09 10.47
C GLN A 63 -6.02 -4.06 11.60
N ASP A 64 -5.01 -4.75 12.14
CA ASP A 64 -5.15 -5.67 13.26
C ASP A 64 -5.55 -4.94 14.55
N PHE A 65 -4.95 -3.78 14.82
CA PHE A 65 -5.34 -2.89 15.93
C PHE A 65 -6.81 -2.44 15.81
N LEU A 66 -7.23 -1.99 14.63
CA LEU A 66 -8.61 -1.59 14.39
C LEU A 66 -9.58 -2.77 14.55
N GLU A 67 -9.21 -3.95 14.04
CA GLU A 67 -10.06 -5.15 14.13
C GLU A 67 -10.18 -5.70 15.54
N SER A 68 -9.09 -5.73 16.30
CA SER A 68 -9.07 -6.18 17.70
C SER A 68 -9.82 -5.22 18.63
N THR A 69 -9.69 -3.91 18.42
CA THR A 69 -10.34 -2.89 19.27
C THR A 69 -11.82 -2.70 18.91
N PHE A 70 -12.15 -2.72 17.61
CA PHE A 70 -13.50 -2.44 17.11
C PHE A 70 -13.96 -3.55 16.15
N PRO A 71 -14.19 -4.79 16.62
CA PRO A 71 -14.48 -5.93 15.75
C PRO A 71 -15.66 -5.64 14.82
N ALA A 72 -15.46 -5.85 13.52
CA ALA A 72 -16.50 -5.59 12.51
C ALA A 72 -17.67 -6.56 12.69
N ASN A 73 -17.39 -7.79 13.14
CA ASN A 73 -18.38 -8.81 13.39
C ASN A 73 -18.20 -9.33 14.83
N PRO A 74 -18.67 -8.59 15.86
CA PRO A 74 -18.49 -8.98 17.25
C PRO A 74 -19.21 -10.29 17.56
N ALA A 75 -18.64 -11.09 18.46
CA ALA A 75 -19.29 -12.28 18.97
C ALA A 75 -20.59 -11.90 19.73
N PRO A 76 -21.62 -12.76 19.72
CA PRO A 76 -22.84 -12.51 20.47
C PRO A 76 -22.54 -12.38 21.98
N PRO A 77 -23.08 -11.36 22.69
CA PRO A 77 -22.82 -11.17 24.12
C PRO A 77 -23.33 -12.32 25.00
N HIS A 78 -24.31 -13.08 24.52
CA HIS A 78 -24.80 -14.30 25.17
C HIS A 78 -24.85 -15.44 24.14
N PRO A 79 -23.81 -16.28 24.06
CA PRO A 79 -23.85 -17.48 23.24
C PRO A 79 -24.92 -18.42 23.82
N LYS A 80 -26.03 -18.60 23.10
CA LYS A 80 -27.00 -19.65 23.43
C LYS A 80 -26.27 -21.00 23.25
N LYS A 81 -26.30 -21.87 24.26
CA LYS A 81 -25.94 -23.27 24.07
C LYS A 81 -27.04 -23.90 23.20
N SER A 82 -26.76 -24.05 21.92
CA SER A 82 -27.55 -24.84 20.96
C SER A 82 -26.65 -25.89 20.33
N ASP A 83 -27.20 -27.05 20.01
CA ASP A 83 -26.49 -28.07 19.22
C ASP A 83 -26.31 -27.64 17.75
N ASP A 84 -27.06 -26.63 17.31
CA ASP A 84 -26.89 -25.99 16.00
C ASP A 84 -25.64 -25.09 15.97
N PRO A 85 -24.90 -25.07 14.85
CA PRO A 85 -23.77 -24.18 14.67
C PRO A 85 -24.20 -22.70 14.84
N PRO A 86 -23.42 -21.88 15.54
CA PRO A 86 -23.77 -20.49 15.81
C PRO A 86 -23.95 -19.70 14.50
N PRO A 87 -24.95 -18.82 14.41
CA PRO A 87 -25.16 -18.01 13.21
C PRO A 87 -23.95 -17.10 12.97
N PRO A 88 -23.62 -16.79 11.70
CA PRO A 88 -22.49 -15.95 11.38
C PRO A 88 -22.64 -14.58 12.06
N PRO A 89 -21.56 -14.05 12.67
CA PRO A 89 -21.63 -12.79 13.40
C PRO A 89 -22.01 -11.65 12.44
N LYS A 90 -22.91 -10.78 12.92
CA LYS A 90 -23.46 -9.67 12.13
C LYS A 90 -22.51 -8.47 12.13
N LEU A 91 -22.51 -7.72 11.02
CA LEU A 91 -21.72 -6.51 10.88
C LEU A 91 -22.20 -5.42 11.86
N SER A 92 -21.28 -4.90 12.67
CA SER A 92 -21.52 -3.78 13.57
C SER A 92 -21.26 -2.46 12.85
N ILE A 93 -22.34 -1.78 12.42
CA ILE A 93 -22.25 -0.47 11.74
C ILE A 93 -21.49 0.54 12.60
N ARG A 94 -21.73 0.57 13.91
CA ARG A 94 -21.03 1.46 14.84
C ARG A 94 -19.52 1.24 14.78
N ASN A 95 -19.07 0.00 14.88
CA ASN A 95 -17.64 -0.31 14.87
C ASN A 95 -17.02 -0.02 13.49
N THR A 96 -17.74 -0.31 12.40
CA THR A 96 -17.32 0.03 11.04
C THR A 96 -17.17 1.54 10.85
N LEU A 97 -18.09 2.36 11.39
CA LEU A 97 -17.98 3.82 11.32
C LEU A 97 -16.82 4.36 12.16
N ILE A 98 -16.58 3.82 13.35
CA ILE A 98 -15.43 4.20 14.18
C ILE A 98 -14.12 3.86 13.45
N LYS A 99 -14.01 2.65 12.90
CA LYS A 99 -12.86 2.23 12.08
C LYS A 99 -12.63 3.17 10.92
N LEU A 100 -13.68 3.47 10.15
CA LEU A 100 -13.59 4.37 9.01
C LEU A 100 -13.12 5.77 9.45
N PHE A 101 -13.67 6.30 10.55
CA PHE A 101 -13.27 7.61 11.06
C PHE A 101 -11.79 7.63 11.48
N LEU A 102 -11.34 6.64 12.25
CA LEU A 102 -9.93 6.52 12.68
C LEU A 102 -8.98 6.33 11.48
N ASP A 103 -9.39 5.52 10.53
CA ASP A 103 -8.62 5.25 9.31
C ASP A 103 -8.48 6.49 8.43
N GLN A 104 -9.55 7.27 8.26
CA GLN A 104 -9.52 8.48 7.43
C GLN A 104 -8.90 9.70 8.12
N THR A 105 -8.64 9.62 9.42
CA THR A 105 -7.98 10.68 10.20
C THR A 105 -6.54 10.29 10.54
N VAL A 106 -6.34 9.49 11.57
CA VAL A 106 -5.03 9.06 12.06
C VAL A 106 -4.33 8.20 11.02
N GLY A 107 -5.03 7.21 10.46
CA GLY A 107 -4.47 6.30 9.46
C GLY A 107 -4.00 7.05 8.22
N ALA A 108 -4.87 7.88 7.64
CA ALA A 108 -4.57 8.66 6.44
C ALA A 108 -3.45 9.67 6.66
N THR A 109 -3.40 10.33 7.82
CA THR A 109 -2.32 11.28 8.18
C THR A 109 -0.97 10.57 8.24
N LEU A 110 -0.89 9.47 8.99
CA LEU A 110 0.36 8.71 9.13
C LEU A 110 0.78 8.08 7.80
N ASN A 111 -0.15 7.50 7.05
CA ASN A 111 0.13 6.89 5.75
C ASN A 111 0.64 7.93 4.74
N THR A 112 0.00 9.10 4.68
CA THR A 112 0.42 10.21 3.80
C THR A 112 1.86 10.64 4.08
N LEU A 113 2.19 10.87 5.35
CA LEU A 113 3.54 11.25 5.75
C LEU A 113 4.56 10.13 5.46
N LEU A 114 4.24 8.87 5.79
CA LEU A 114 5.14 7.75 5.54
C LEU A 114 5.38 7.52 4.05
N PHE A 115 4.33 7.63 3.23
CA PHE A 115 4.41 7.53 1.77
C PHE A 115 5.31 8.63 1.20
N SER A 116 5.07 9.88 1.57
CA SER A 116 5.84 11.02 1.08
C SER A 116 7.32 10.92 1.49
N ASN A 117 7.60 10.65 2.77
CA ASN A 117 8.95 10.46 3.28
C ASN A 117 9.67 9.33 2.53
N TYR A 118 8.99 8.21 2.29
CA TYR A 118 9.54 7.09 1.53
C TYR A 118 9.92 7.51 0.10
N VAL A 119 9.01 8.16 -0.62
CA VAL A 119 9.24 8.57 -2.01
C VAL A 119 10.42 9.53 -2.11
N HIS A 120 10.47 10.54 -1.24
CA HIS A 120 11.57 11.52 -1.25
C HIS A 120 12.90 10.90 -0.83
N ALA A 121 12.93 10.12 0.26
CA ALA A 121 14.16 9.46 0.71
C ALA A 121 14.71 8.51 -0.37
N LEU A 122 13.84 7.73 -1.01
CA LEU A 122 14.24 6.81 -2.08
C LEU A 122 14.78 7.57 -3.30
N ARG A 123 14.17 8.70 -3.67
CA ARG A 123 14.66 9.56 -4.76
C ARG A 123 16.06 10.11 -4.46
N PHE A 124 16.32 10.57 -3.24
CA PHE A 124 17.67 11.01 -2.84
C PHE A 124 18.69 9.86 -2.86
N ALA A 125 18.29 8.68 -2.37
CA ALA A 125 19.17 7.53 -2.29
C ALA A 125 19.57 6.96 -3.67
N LEU A 126 18.73 7.10 -4.68
CA LEU A 126 18.92 6.51 -6.01
C LEU A 126 19.43 7.50 -7.09
N HIS A 127 19.69 8.76 -6.77
CA HIS A 127 19.91 9.78 -7.80
C HIS A 127 21.27 9.62 -8.52
N PRO A 128 21.32 9.59 -9.88
CA PRO A 128 20.19 9.69 -10.82
C PRO A 128 19.48 8.35 -11.08
N VAL A 129 18.16 8.38 -11.26
CA VAL A 129 17.35 7.18 -11.54
C VAL A 129 17.41 6.85 -13.04
N PRO A 130 18.06 5.74 -13.47
CA PRO A 130 18.12 5.36 -14.87
C PRO A 130 16.84 4.64 -15.32
N ARG A 131 16.50 4.73 -16.60
CA ARG A 131 15.48 3.87 -17.23
C ARG A 131 16.12 2.55 -17.67
N ILE A 132 15.67 1.42 -17.13
CA ILE A 132 16.25 0.11 -17.45
C ILE A 132 15.16 -0.84 -17.96
N THR A 133 15.26 -1.25 -19.22
CA THR A 133 14.26 -2.11 -19.88
C THR A 133 14.52 -3.62 -19.77
N SER A 134 15.71 -4.01 -19.30
CA SER A 134 16.08 -5.41 -19.06
C SER A 134 16.01 -5.74 -17.57
N VAL A 135 15.25 -6.78 -17.21
CA VAL A 135 15.09 -7.23 -15.83
C VAL A 135 16.43 -7.62 -15.20
N PHE A 136 17.31 -8.31 -15.94
CA PHE A 136 18.63 -8.70 -15.43
C PHE A 136 19.52 -7.49 -15.16
N LYS A 137 19.51 -6.50 -16.06
CA LYS A 137 20.23 -5.24 -15.84
C LYS A 137 19.68 -4.47 -14.64
N ALA A 138 18.37 -4.52 -14.42
CA ALA A 138 17.75 -3.88 -13.28
C ALA A 138 18.11 -4.60 -11.97
N ILE A 139 18.11 -5.93 -11.94
CA ILE A 139 18.59 -6.71 -10.79
C ILE A 139 20.04 -6.32 -10.48
N THR A 140 20.92 -6.33 -11.49
CA THR A 140 22.33 -5.94 -11.27
C THR A 140 22.45 -4.50 -10.81
N TYR A 141 21.64 -3.57 -11.32
CA TYR A 141 21.62 -2.19 -10.87
C TYR A 141 21.27 -2.11 -9.39
N TRP A 142 20.17 -2.72 -8.96
CA TRP A 142 19.71 -2.69 -7.57
C TRP A 142 20.63 -3.42 -6.59
N THR A 143 21.38 -4.43 -7.04
CA THR A 143 22.36 -5.14 -6.20
C THR A 143 23.77 -4.56 -6.28
N SER A 144 24.02 -3.61 -7.19
CA SER A 144 25.34 -3.00 -7.32
C SER A 144 25.67 -2.12 -6.10
N PRO A 145 26.89 -2.25 -5.56
CA PRO A 145 27.36 -1.36 -4.49
C PRO A 145 27.30 0.11 -4.94
N GLY A 146 26.69 0.97 -4.12
CA GLY A 146 26.58 2.41 -4.37
C GLY A 146 25.35 2.86 -5.16
N THR A 147 24.51 1.96 -5.64
CA THR A 147 23.23 2.31 -6.29
C THR A 147 22.23 2.92 -5.30
N VAL A 148 22.09 2.31 -4.13
CA VAL A 148 21.28 2.84 -3.03
C VAL A 148 22.23 3.43 -2.01
N ASP A 149 22.33 4.75 -1.99
CA ASP A 149 23.19 5.48 -1.07
C ASP A 149 22.35 6.27 -0.07
N ILE A 150 22.05 5.63 1.05
CA ILE A 150 21.23 6.22 2.13
C ILE A 150 21.91 7.45 2.73
N SER A 151 23.25 7.58 2.62
CA SER A 151 23.97 8.74 3.14
C SER A 151 23.64 10.03 2.38
N ARG A 152 23.12 9.93 1.15
CA ARG A 152 22.65 11.08 0.35
C ARG A 152 21.30 11.63 0.79
N VAL A 153 20.58 10.91 1.65
CA VAL A 153 19.25 11.32 2.10
C VAL A 153 19.37 12.53 3.01
N ASN A 154 18.96 13.69 2.49
CA ASN A 154 18.81 14.89 3.30
C ASN A 154 17.44 14.87 3.99
N TRP A 155 17.42 14.44 5.25
CA TRP A 155 16.18 14.29 6.03
C TRP A 155 15.43 15.61 6.23
N ASP A 156 16.12 16.73 6.35
CA ASP A 156 15.48 18.05 6.50
C ASP A 156 14.67 18.40 5.25
N ARG A 157 15.22 18.15 4.05
CA ARG A 157 14.52 18.37 2.77
C ARG A 157 13.40 17.37 2.55
N VAL A 158 13.62 16.10 2.91
CA VAL A 158 12.59 15.06 2.83
C VAL A 158 11.39 15.44 3.71
N TRP A 159 11.64 15.87 4.93
CA TRP A 159 10.59 16.29 5.86
C TRP A 159 9.89 17.57 5.40
N ALA A 160 10.66 18.59 4.98
CA ALA A 160 10.09 19.84 4.49
C ALA A 160 9.20 19.62 3.25
N ALA A 161 9.64 18.81 2.29
CA ALA A 161 8.84 18.45 1.12
C ALA A 161 7.58 17.68 1.53
N SER A 162 7.70 16.71 2.46
CA SER A 162 6.57 15.94 2.94
C SER A 162 5.48 16.78 3.60
N LEU A 163 5.86 17.84 4.31
CA LEU A 163 4.91 18.78 4.90
C LEU A 163 4.24 19.68 3.84
N ASP A 164 4.98 20.08 2.81
CA ASP A 164 4.46 20.92 1.72
C ASP A 164 3.38 20.19 0.91
N GLU A 165 3.61 18.92 0.58
CA GLU A 165 2.65 18.10 -0.18
C GLU A 165 1.61 17.38 0.69
N PHE A 166 1.69 17.50 2.03
CA PHE A 166 0.82 16.78 2.96
C PHE A 166 -0.67 16.97 2.68
N TRP A 167 -1.13 18.22 2.66
CA TRP A 167 -2.56 18.53 2.46
C TRP A 167 -3.06 18.14 1.07
N PRO A 168 -2.35 18.48 -0.04
CA PRO A 168 -2.70 17.99 -1.36
C PRO A 168 -2.88 16.47 -1.44
N ILE A 169 -1.94 15.71 -0.89
CA ILE A 169 -1.97 14.25 -0.91
C ILE A 169 -3.11 13.71 -0.05
N LEU A 170 -3.31 14.26 1.16
CA LEU A 170 -4.36 13.83 2.07
C LEU A 170 -5.77 14.03 1.47
N VAL A 171 -6.02 15.23 0.93
CA VAL A 171 -7.32 15.58 0.33
C VAL A 171 -7.59 14.75 -0.92
N ALA A 172 -6.57 14.51 -1.75
CA ALA A 172 -6.69 13.60 -2.87
C ALA A 172 -6.97 12.16 -2.41
N GLY A 173 -6.34 11.74 -1.29
CA GLY A 173 -6.56 10.45 -0.67
C GLY A 173 -8.01 10.23 -0.26
N TRP A 174 -8.67 11.24 0.30
CA TRP A 174 -10.09 11.18 0.65
C TRP A 174 -11.04 10.98 -0.54
N LYS A 175 -10.58 11.15 -1.78
CA LYS A 175 -11.40 10.83 -2.97
C LYS A 175 -11.41 9.34 -3.31
N LEU A 176 -10.42 8.58 -2.84
CA LEU A 176 -10.23 7.16 -3.19
C LEU A 176 -10.37 6.25 -1.95
N TRP A 177 -9.63 6.55 -0.89
CA TRP A 177 -9.44 5.64 0.23
C TRP A 177 -10.69 5.39 1.09
N PRO A 178 -11.65 6.33 1.33
CA PRO A 178 -12.83 6.01 2.12
C PRO A 178 -13.65 4.88 1.51
N ALA A 179 -13.77 4.84 0.17
CA ALA A 179 -14.47 3.77 -0.53
C ALA A 179 -13.75 2.43 -0.39
N VAL A 180 -12.41 2.43 -0.51
CA VAL A 180 -11.57 1.24 -0.35
C VAL A 180 -11.66 0.69 1.07
N SER A 181 -11.53 1.55 2.08
CA SER A 181 -11.63 1.18 3.50
C SER A 181 -13.02 0.64 3.83
N LEU A 182 -14.09 1.25 3.30
CA LEU A 182 -15.44 0.75 3.50
C LEU A 182 -15.62 -0.67 2.94
N VAL A 183 -15.13 -0.94 1.72
CA VAL A 183 -15.18 -2.28 1.12
C VAL A 183 -14.40 -3.30 1.96
N ASN A 184 -13.19 -2.92 2.43
CA ASN A 184 -12.35 -3.77 3.26
C ASN A 184 -12.99 -4.09 4.62
N PHE A 185 -13.66 -3.13 5.25
CA PHE A 185 -14.28 -3.33 6.57
C PHE A 185 -15.64 -4.03 6.53
N SER A 186 -16.36 -3.96 5.40
CA SER A 186 -17.72 -4.50 5.28
C SER A 186 -17.83 -5.80 4.48
N VAL A 187 -17.15 -5.90 3.34
CA VAL A 187 -17.33 -7.00 2.39
C VAL A 187 -16.25 -8.06 2.55
N ILE A 188 -14.99 -7.64 2.71
CA ILE A 188 -13.86 -8.55 2.65
C ILE A 188 -13.50 -9.08 4.05
N LYS A 189 -13.71 -10.39 4.23
CA LYS A 189 -13.46 -11.08 5.51
C LYS A 189 -12.06 -11.68 5.61
N THR A 190 -11.40 -11.91 4.48
CA THR A 190 -10.06 -12.51 4.45
C THR A 190 -8.98 -11.43 4.41
N VAL A 191 -7.89 -11.66 5.14
CA VAL A 191 -6.72 -10.78 5.16
C VAL A 191 -6.11 -10.64 3.77
N GLN A 192 -6.01 -11.76 3.04
CA GLN A 192 -5.46 -11.80 1.68
C GLN A 192 -6.32 -10.97 0.71
N GLY A 193 -7.64 -11.05 0.85
CA GLY A 193 -8.56 -10.24 0.04
C GLY A 193 -8.40 -8.74 0.30
N ARG A 194 -8.26 -8.34 1.57
CA ARG A 194 -8.06 -6.93 1.95
C ARG A 194 -6.75 -6.39 1.37
N ASN A 195 -5.69 -7.19 1.44
CA ASN A 195 -4.38 -6.85 0.87
C ASN A 195 -4.43 -6.73 -0.66
N LEU A 196 -5.15 -7.63 -1.34
CA LEU A 196 -5.33 -7.56 -2.79
C LEU A 196 -6.04 -6.27 -3.20
N VAL A 197 -7.17 -5.95 -2.55
CA VAL A 197 -7.93 -4.71 -2.82
C VAL A 197 -7.05 -3.48 -2.54
N GLY A 198 -6.32 -3.48 -1.43
CA GLY A 198 -5.38 -2.40 -1.09
C GLY A 198 -4.26 -2.24 -2.11
N SER A 199 -3.68 -3.34 -2.60
CA SER A 199 -2.60 -3.34 -3.60
C SER A 199 -3.11 -2.78 -4.95
N LEU A 200 -4.30 -3.20 -5.37
CA LEU A 200 -4.94 -2.68 -6.60
C LEU A 200 -5.26 -1.18 -6.47
N ALA A 201 -5.82 -0.75 -5.34
CA ALA A 201 -6.06 0.66 -5.06
C ALA A 201 -4.76 1.48 -5.04
N GLY A 202 -3.68 0.93 -4.47
CA GLY A 202 -2.36 1.55 -4.45
C GLY A 202 -1.77 1.78 -5.85
N VAL A 203 -2.10 0.92 -6.82
CA VAL A 203 -1.65 1.10 -8.21
C VAL A 203 -2.44 2.19 -8.92
N VAL A 204 -3.77 2.22 -8.72
CA VAL A 204 -4.61 3.33 -9.21
C VAL A 204 -4.13 4.65 -8.61
N TRP A 205 -3.82 4.67 -7.32
CA TRP A 205 -3.24 5.81 -6.63
C TRP A 205 -1.88 6.22 -7.20
N GLY A 206 -0.98 5.27 -7.45
CA GLY A 206 0.34 5.53 -8.05
C GLY A 206 0.25 6.14 -9.46
N ILE A 207 -0.67 5.65 -10.29
CA ILE A 207 -0.96 6.25 -11.61
C ILE A 207 -1.46 7.69 -11.44
N TYR A 208 -2.38 7.91 -10.52
CA TYR A 208 -2.94 9.23 -10.24
C TYR A 208 -1.86 10.24 -9.79
N MET A 209 -0.99 9.84 -8.85
CA MET A 209 0.12 10.68 -8.38
C MET A 209 1.13 10.98 -9.50
N SER A 210 1.42 10.00 -10.37
CA SER A 210 2.25 10.20 -11.56
C SER A 210 1.68 11.28 -12.48
N MET A 211 0.36 11.25 -12.72
CA MET A 211 -0.31 12.24 -13.58
C MET A 211 -0.30 13.66 -12.99
N ILE A 212 -0.44 13.80 -11.67
CA ILE A 212 -0.43 15.12 -11.01
C ILE A 212 0.98 15.69 -10.92
N SER A 213 1.99 14.85 -10.66
CA SER A 213 3.39 15.29 -10.61
C SER A 213 4.00 15.62 -11.99
N ALA A 214 3.32 15.26 -13.08
CA ALA A 214 3.74 15.55 -14.45
C ALA A 214 3.17 16.87 -15.01
N GLN A 215 2.46 17.65 -14.20
CA GLN A 215 1.97 18.99 -14.52
C GLN A 215 2.82 20.07 -13.87
#